data_AF-A0AA38HD54-F1
#
_entry.id   AF-A0AA38HD54-F1
#
_cell.length_a   1.000
_cell.length_b   1.000
_cell.length_c   1.000
_cell.angle_alpha   90.00
_cell.angle_beta   90.00
_cell.angle_gamma   90.00
#
_symmetry.space_group_name_H-M   'P 1'
#
loop_
_entity.id
_entity.type
_entity.pdbx_description
1 polymer ?
#
loop_
_entity_poly.entity_id
_entity_poly.type
_entity_poly.pdbx_seq_one_letter_code
_entity_poly.pdbx_strand_id
1 'polypeptide(L)'
;MQRTIIRACQSAVRSADIGRTGAFGGSLHLTPLPSAGPSRLFSSTPISLKKAKLAPAKPSKGKVRAEDDPSETDVDTEGVLAKTREKMEKAVSWAKGLVYDGVERGRGKVSPALLDSVRVQLPDEPSAQTLNSIASVTVKQNTLFVEVWDPDAMKHVESALHKANMPGMSPQRVDQSTIKIPLSRPTVEQRTQILRNLNATIEGSKQQVRTARSDGIKLVGGKGAQGADDVQELANEYGKELDDLLAQAKKEFEK
;
A
#
# COMPACT_ATOMS: atom_id res chain seq x y z
N MET A 1 50.48 -15.74 -39.83
CA MET A 1 49.86 -15.02 -40.98
C MET A 1 48.43 -14.72 -40.57
N GLN A 2 47.90 -13.52 -40.36
CA GLN A 2 48.28 -12.11 -40.56
C GLN A 2 47.59 -11.31 -39.40
N ARG A 3 48.31 -10.47 -38.66
CA ARG A 3 48.23 -8.98 -38.64
C ARG A 3 46.87 -8.44 -38.13
N THR A 4 46.75 -7.86 -36.93
CA THR A 4 47.27 -6.53 -36.49
C THR A 4 46.66 -5.39 -37.31
N ILE A 5 46.33 -4.26 -36.63
CA ILE A 5 45.81 -2.93 -37.11
C ILE A 5 44.33 -2.78 -36.67
N ILE A 6 43.90 -1.91 -35.74
CA ILE A 6 44.22 -0.48 -35.53
C ILE A 6 44.23 -0.13 -34.02
N ARG A 7 45.32 0.53 -33.62
CA ARG A 7 45.52 1.25 -32.36
C ARG A 7 45.88 2.68 -32.78
N ALA A 8 45.05 3.68 -32.52
CA ALA A 8 45.43 5.10 -32.64
C ALA A 8 44.38 6.03 -32.01
N CYS A 9 44.60 6.42 -30.74
CA CYS A 9 44.55 7.82 -30.30
C CYS A 9 45.08 7.90 -28.85
N GLN A 10 46.41 8.02 -28.74
CA GLN A 10 47.08 8.86 -27.73
C GLN A 10 46.65 10.32 -27.97
N SER A 11 46.59 11.29 -27.07
CA SER A 11 47.31 11.61 -25.82
C SER A 11 46.70 12.88 -25.21
N ALA A 12 46.74 13.05 -23.89
CA ALA A 12 47.08 14.30 -23.17
C ALA A 12 46.77 14.10 -21.66
N VAL A 13 47.74 13.81 -20.79
CA VAL A 13 48.71 14.73 -20.13
C VAL A 13 48.08 15.60 -19.03
N ARG A 14 48.31 15.21 -17.76
CA ARG A 14 48.68 16.00 -16.55
C ARG A 14 48.20 15.26 -15.30
N SER A 15 49.04 14.51 -14.58
CA SER A 15 50.05 14.98 -13.59
C SER A 15 49.57 16.14 -12.72
N ALA A 16 49.19 15.84 -11.48
CA ALA A 16 49.41 16.68 -10.32
C ALA A 16 49.29 15.82 -9.04
N ASP A 17 50.46 15.37 -8.58
CA ASP A 17 50.72 14.88 -7.23
C ASP A 17 51.12 16.10 -6.38
N ILE A 18 50.34 16.43 -5.36
CA ILE A 18 50.75 17.30 -4.25
C ILE A 18 50.14 16.72 -2.98
N GLY A 19 50.98 16.12 -2.15
CA GLY A 19 50.60 15.61 -0.85
C GLY A 19 50.51 16.67 0.25
N ARG A 20 50.33 16.12 1.47
CA ARG A 20 50.88 16.60 2.75
C ARG A 20 49.98 17.49 3.63
N THR A 21 49.50 16.84 4.71
CA THR A 21 49.37 17.28 6.11
C THR A 21 48.38 18.39 6.49
N GLY A 22 47.68 18.16 7.61
CA GLY A 22 47.14 19.26 8.43
C GLY A 22 45.98 18.85 9.32
N ALA A 23 46.27 18.22 10.45
CA ALA A 23 45.37 18.20 11.61
C ALA A 23 45.21 19.62 12.15
N PHE A 24 44.00 20.06 12.53
CA PHE A 24 43.80 21.01 13.64
C PHE A 24 42.32 21.00 14.05
N GLY A 25 42.09 20.73 15.33
CA GLY A 25 40.79 20.91 15.99
C GLY A 25 40.54 22.37 16.37
N GLY A 26 39.28 22.66 16.71
CA GLY A 26 38.82 23.93 17.25
C GLY A 26 37.29 23.99 17.18
N SER A 27 36.59 23.56 18.23
CA SER A 27 36.06 24.42 19.32
C SER A 27 34.84 25.25 18.92
N LEU A 28 33.67 24.68 19.27
CA LEU A 28 32.54 25.31 19.96
C LEU A 28 32.43 26.84 19.91
N HIS A 29 31.35 27.32 19.28
CA HIS A 29 30.66 28.52 19.77
C HIS A 29 29.16 28.47 19.40
N LEU A 30 28.31 28.18 20.39
CA LEU A 30 26.88 28.43 20.34
C LEU A 30 26.63 29.93 20.46
N THR A 31 25.81 30.50 19.57
CA THR A 31 25.27 31.85 19.71
C THR A 31 23.80 31.77 20.18
N PRO A 32 23.36 32.66 21.09
CA PRO A 32 22.06 32.54 21.75
C PRO A 32 20.93 33.33 21.06
N LEU A 33 19.72 32.83 21.27
CA LEU A 33 18.43 33.40 20.86
C LEU A 33 18.07 34.63 21.74
N PRO A 34 17.61 35.76 21.17
CA PRO A 34 17.05 36.85 21.98
C PRO A 34 15.54 36.66 22.24
N SER A 35 15.13 36.91 23.49
CA SER A 35 13.75 36.91 24.01
C SER A 35 13.29 38.33 24.40
N ALA A 36 11.98 38.47 24.63
CA ALA A 36 11.21 39.64 25.15
C ALA A 36 10.89 40.73 24.09
N GLY A 37 9.70 41.31 23.98
CA GLY A 37 8.53 41.43 24.86
C GLY A 37 7.42 42.25 24.15
N PRO A 38 6.40 42.80 24.86
CA PRO A 38 4.99 42.72 24.46
C PRO A 38 4.33 43.99 23.86
N SER A 39 3.07 43.78 23.44
CA SER A 39 1.91 44.69 23.38
C SER A 39 1.93 45.91 22.45
N ARG A 40 1.03 45.89 21.44
CA ARG A 40 0.16 47.03 21.12
C ARG A 40 -1.26 46.57 20.79
N LEU A 41 -2.20 47.07 21.59
CA LEU A 41 -3.64 47.02 21.39
C LEU A 41 -4.07 48.12 20.41
N PHE A 42 -5.11 47.81 19.64
CA PHE A 42 -6.13 48.70 19.08
C PHE A 42 -5.70 50.04 18.47
N SER A 43 -5.96 50.19 17.17
CA SER A 43 -6.42 51.47 16.65
C SER A 43 -7.52 51.25 15.61
N SER A 44 -8.70 51.77 15.93
CA SER A 44 -9.84 51.90 15.05
C SER A 44 -9.58 53.02 14.05
N THR A 45 -9.78 52.77 12.76
CA THR A 45 -10.54 53.67 11.88
C THR A 45 -10.82 52.99 10.53
N PRO A 46 -11.92 53.36 9.84
CA PRO A 46 -12.56 52.49 8.84
C PRO A 46 -12.52 53.03 7.40
N ILE A 47 -13.04 52.19 6.50
CA ILE A 47 -13.73 52.49 5.22
C ILE A 47 -12.91 52.73 3.94
N SER A 48 -13.10 51.75 3.04
CA SER A 48 -13.20 51.80 1.57
C SER A 48 -11.99 52.12 0.72
N LEU A 49 -11.62 51.15 -0.15
CA LEU A 49 -11.69 51.30 -1.61
C LEU A 49 -11.52 49.94 -2.32
N LYS A 50 -12.66 49.40 -2.77
CA LYS A 50 -12.91 48.75 -4.08
C LYS A 50 -11.68 48.37 -4.95
N LYS A 51 -11.47 47.06 -5.20
CA LYS A 51 -11.37 46.49 -6.57
C LYS A 51 -11.48 44.95 -6.61
N ALA A 52 -12.55 44.51 -7.27
CA ALA A 52 -12.77 43.29 -8.06
C ALA A 52 -11.89 42.04 -7.84
N LYS A 53 -12.53 40.93 -7.43
CA LYS A 53 -12.28 39.62 -8.05
C LYS A 53 -13.56 38.78 -8.11
N LEU A 54 -13.80 38.28 -9.30
CA LEU A 54 -14.93 37.52 -9.80
C LEU A 54 -15.22 36.27 -8.94
N ALA A 55 -16.44 36.15 -8.41
CA ALA A 55 -16.95 34.91 -7.82
C ALA A 55 -18.02 34.31 -8.75
N PRO A 56 -18.07 32.98 -8.92
CA PRO A 56 -19.00 32.34 -9.85
C PRO A 56 -20.45 32.48 -9.39
N ALA A 57 -21.31 32.80 -10.35
CA ALA A 57 -22.74 33.00 -10.17
C ALA A 57 -23.43 31.75 -9.60
N LYS A 58 -24.25 31.94 -8.55
CA LYS A 58 -25.29 30.99 -8.17
C LYS A 58 -26.34 30.97 -9.29
N PRO A 59 -26.81 29.80 -9.76
CA PRO A 59 -27.89 29.76 -10.72
C PRO A 59 -29.18 30.25 -10.07
N SER A 60 -29.76 31.28 -10.68
CA SER A 60 -31.05 31.85 -10.33
C SER A 60 -32.16 30.82 -10.53
N LYS A 61 -33.04 30.78 -9.53
CA LYS A 61 -34.26 29.98 -9.44
C LYS A 61 -35.22 30.34 -10.58
N GLY A 62 -35.08 29.65 -11.71
CA GLY A 62 -36.05 29.65 -12.80
C GLY A 62 -37.23 28.76 -12.42
N LYS A 63 -38.36 29.37 -12.12
CA LYS A 63 -39.66 28.70 -11.98
C LYS A 63 -40.12 28.35 -13.40
N VAL A 64 -39.64 27.23 -13.93
CA VAL A 64 -40.31 26.53 -15.02
C VAL A 64 -41.38 25.68 -14.36
N ARG A 65 -42.63 26.00 -14.66
CA ARG A 65 -43.77 25.16 -14.35
C ARG A 65 -43.65 23.96 -15.29
N ALA A 66 -42.97 22.92 -14.82
CA ALA A 66 -43.06 21.60 -15.43
C ALA A 66 -44.45 21.08 -15.09
N GLU A 67 -45.20 20.74 -16.11
CA GLU A 67 -46.39 19.92 -15.99
C GLU A 67 -45.93 18.60 -15.35
N ASP A 68 -46.30 18.38 -14.09
CA ASP A 68 -46.09 17.10 -13.38
C ASP A 68 -47.10 16.08 -13.94
N ASP A 69 -46.76 15.50 -15.09
CA ASP A 69 -47.30 14.22 -15.53
C ASP A 69 -46.46 13.11 -14.86
N PRO A 70 -47.03 12.23 -14.01
CA PRO A 70 -46.27 11.18 -13.33
C PRO A 70 -46.00 10.04 -14.32
N SER A 71 -45.16 10.30 -15.31
CA SER A 71 -44.60 9.25 -16.17
C SER A 71 -43.38 8.65 -15.47
N GLU A 72 -43.44 7.34 -15.33
CA GLU A 72 -42.51 6.42 -14.70
C GLU A 72 -41.05 6.77 -15.01
N THR A 73 -40.29 7.22 -14.02
CA THR A 73 -38.84 7.04 -14.10
C THR A 73 -38.59 5.56 -13.88
N ASP A 74 -38.36 4.82 -14.97
CA ASP A 74 -37.83 3.47 -14.93
C ASP A 74 -36.50 3.50 -14.19
N VAL A 75 -36.54 3.32 -12.87
CA VAL A 75 -35.34 3.08 -12.09
C VAL A 75 -34.86 1.72 -12.60
N ASP A 76 -33.72 1.69 -13.30
CA ASP A 76 -33.09 0.45 -13.77
C ASP A 76 -32.66 -0.40 -12.56
N THR A 77 -33.62 -1.05 -11.89
CA THR A 77 -33.46 -1.80 -10.65
C THR A 77 -32.43 -2.91 -10.83
N GLU A 78 -32.50 -3.63 -11.95
CA GLU A 78 -31.55 -4.68 -12.32
C GLU A 78 -30.12 -4.14 -12.48
N GLY A 79 -29.96 -2.97 -13.12
CA GLY A 79 -28.66 -2.34 -13.30
C GLY A 79 -28.04 -1.86 -11.97
N VAL A 80 -28.88 -1.40 -11.05
CA VAL A 80 -28.46 -1.01 -9.69
C VAL A 80 -28.08 -2.23 -8.87
N LEU A 81 -28.83 -3.33 -8.97
CA LEU A 81 -28.53 -4.60 -8.30
C LEU A 81 -27.18 -5.15 -8.76
N ALA A 82 -26.92 -5.20 -10.06
CA ALA A 82 -25.65 -5.69 -10.61
C ALA A 82 -24.44 -4.87 -10.10
N LYS A 83 -24.54 -3.53 -10.11
CA LYS A 83 -23.48 -2.65 -9.59
C LYS A 83 -23.27 -2.81 -8.09
N THR A 84 -24.36 -3.02 -7.34
CA THR A 84 -24.29 -3.19 -5.89
C THR A 84 -23.64 -4.53 -5.53
N ARG A 85 -24.02 -5.59 -6.25
CA ARG A 85 -23.41 -6.92 -6.14
C ARG A 85 -21.92 -6.88 -6.43
N GLU A 86 -21.50 -6.26 -7.53
CA GLU A 86 -20.08 -6.15 -7.89
C GLU A 86 -19.26 -5.45 -6.79
N LYS A 87 -19.80 -4.39 -6.18
CA LYS A 87 -19.14 -3.70 -5.05
C LYS A 87 -19.02 -4.60 -3.81
N MET A 88 -20.08 -5.34 -3.48
CA MET A 88 -20.07 -6.28 -2.35
C MET A 88 -19.10 -7.43 -2.61
N GLU A 89 -19.11 -8.00 -3.82
CA GLU A 89 -18.22 -9.09 -4.22
C GLU A 89 -16.74 -8.66 -4.15
N LYS A 90 -16.40 -7.45 -4.62
CA LYS A 90 -15.04 -6.90 -4.49
C LYS A 90 -14.58 -6.79 -3.03
N ALA A 91 -15.48 -6.36 -2.13
CA ALA A 91 -15.17 -6.27 -0.70
C ALA A 91 -14.91 -7.68 -0.11
N VAL A 92 -15.74 -8.66 -0.48
CA VAL A 92 -15.60 -10.04 -0.02
C VAL A 92 -14.37 -10.73 -0.62
N SER A 93 -14.08 -10.53 -1.90
CA SER A 93 -12.90 -11.12 -2.56
C SER A 93 -11.61 -10.57 -1.97
N TRP A 94 -11.58 -9.28 -1.63
CA TRP A 94 -10.46 -8.66 -0.94
C TRP A 94 -10.23 -9.27 0.45
N ALA A 95 -11.31 -9.45 1.24
CA ALA A 95 -11.23 -10.15 2.53
C ALA A 95 -10.73 -11.59 2.38
N LYS A 96 -11.28 -12.36 1.42
CA LYS A 96 -10.91 -13.75 1.16
C LYS A 96 -9.40 -13.88 0.89
N GLY A 97 -8.83 -13.00 0.06
CA GLY A 97 -7.40 -13.01 -0.24
C GLY A 97 -6.52 -12.76 0.99
N LEU A 98 -6.87 -11.76 1.81
CA LEU A 98 -6.11 -11.43 3.02
C LEU A 98 -6.24 -12.48 4.12
N VAL A 99 -7.42 -13.07 4.28
CA VAL A 99 -7.65 -14.15 5.24
C VAL A 99 -6.84 -15.38 4.86
N TYR A 100 -6.84 -15.76 3.58
CA TYR A 100 -6.04 -16.87 3.08
C TYR A 100 -4.54 -16.68 3.36
N ASP A 101 -4.00 -15.51 3.03
CA ASP A 101 -2.59 -15.18 3.31
C ASP A 101 -2.29 -15.21 4.82
N GLY A 102 -3.16 -14.63 5.64
CA GLY A 102 -2.98 -14.62 7.10
C GLY A 102 -3.03 -16.01 7.72
N VAL A 103 -3.93 -16.88 7.26
CA VAL A 103 -4.03 -18.29 7.67
C VAL A 103 -2.76 -19.07 7.30
N GLU A 104 -2.29 -18.94 6.07
CA GLU A 104 -1.11 -19.68 5.60
C GLU A 104 0.14 -19.24 6.38
N ARG A 105 0.27 -17.93 6.66
CA ARG A 105 1.28 -17.41 7.59
C ARG A 105 1.12 -17.97 9.01
N GLY A 106 -0.10 -18.05 9.52
CA GLY A 106 -0.42 -18.63 10.83
C GLY A 106 -0.03 -20.11 10.98
N ARG A 107 -0.17 -20.89 9.91
CA ARG A 107 0.27 -22.29 9.81
C ARG A 107 1.79 -22.44 9.70
N GLY A 108 2.51 -21.34 9.50
CA GLY A 108 3.94 -21.32 9.22
C GLY A 108 4.28 -21.85 7.83
N LYS A 109 3.33 -21.83 6.90
CA LYS A 109 3.64 -22.07 5.49
C LYS A 109 4.24 -20.81 4.88
N VAL A 110 5.15 -21.05 3.96
CA VAL A 110 5.97 -20.00 3.36
C VAL A 110 5.50 -19.77 1.94
N SER A 111 5.07 -18.53 1.65
CA SER A 111 4.71 -18.10 0.31
C SER A 111 5.83 -17.22 -0.27
N PRO A 112 6.16 -17.34 -1.56
CA PRO A 112 7.12 -16.44 -2.20
C PRO A 112 6.64 -14.98 -2.22
N ALA A 113 5.31 -14.76 -2.20
CA ALA A 113 4.71 -13.42 -2.19
C ALA A 113 5.09 -12.57 -0.96
N LEU A 114 5.65 -13.19 0.09
CA LEU A 114 6.18 -12.47 1.25
C LEU A 114 7.32 -11.51 0.89
N LEU A 115 8.04 -11.76 -0.19
CA LEU A 115 9.16 -10.92 -0.62
C LEU A 115 8.77 -9.84 -1.64
N ASP A 116 7.51 -9.77 -2.06
CA ASP A 116 7.04 -8.82 -3.09
C ASP A 116 7.13 -7.35 -2.64
N SER A 117 7.07 -7.10 -1.33
CA SER A 117 7.21 -5.74 -0.77
C SER A 117 8.66 -5.25 -0.75
N VAL A 118 9.64 -6.13 -0.96
CA VAL A 118 11.07 -5.77 -0.89
C VAL A 118 11.47 -5.01 -2.14
N ARG A 119 12.05 -3.83 -1.92
CA ARG A 119 12.57 -2.96 -2.99
C ARG A 119 14.08 -2.89 -2.91
N VAL A 120 14.75 -3.20 -4.02
CA VAL A 120 16.20 -3.21 -4.13
C VAL A 120 16.64 -1.96 -4.90
N GLN A 121 17.58 -1.21 -4.32
CA GLN A 121 18.20 -0.07 -4.98
C GLN A 121 19.55 -0.50 -5.54
N LEU A 122 19.65 -0.52 -6.86
CA LEU A 122 20.90 -0.78 -7.58
C LEU A 122 21.61 0.55 -7.87
N PRO A 123 22.95 0.59 -7.94
CA PRO A 123 23.69 1.82 -8.22
C PRO A 123 23.42 2.39 -9.62
N ASP A 124 23.19 1.51 -10.59
CA ASP A 124 23.06 1.87 -12.00
C ASP A 124 21.66 2.38 -12.37
N GLU A 125 20.70 2.21 -11.46
CA GLU A 125 19.29 2.52 -11.68
C GLU A 125 18.79 3.55 -10.66
N PRO A 126 18.18 4.67 -11.11
CA PRO A 126 17.70 5.71 -10.20
C PRO A 126 16.45 5.29 -9.39
N SER A 127 15.79 4.20 -9.80
CA SER A 127 14.54 3.72 -9.18
C SER A 127 14.72 2.37 -8.48
N ALA A 128 14.02 2.20 -7.36
CA ALA A 128 14.06 0.95 -6.62
C ALA A 128 13.21 -0.13 -7.32
N GLN A 129 13.84 -1.23 -7.72
CA GLN A 129 13.19 -2.34 -8.42
C GLN A 129 12.58 -3.35 -7.43
N THR A 130 11.64 -4.15 -7.90
CA THR A 130 11.09 -5.29 -7.13
C THR A 130 12.11 -6.41 -7.03
N LEU A 131 12.07 -7.18 -5.94
CA LEU A 131 12.96 -8.35 -5.82
C LEU A 131 12.75 -9.36 -6.95
N ASN A 132 11.51 -9.61 -7.37
CA ASN A 132 11.18 -10.58 -8.42
C ASN A 132 11.77 -10.26 -9.81
N SER A 133 12.14 -9.00 -10.10
CA SER A 133 12.81 -8.67 -11.37
C SER A 133 14.31 -8.96 -11.35
N ILE A 134 14.92 -8.97 -10.16
CA ILE A 134 16.36 -9.13 -9.96
C ILE A 134 16.73 -10.55 -9.50
N ALA A 135 15.75 -11.29 -8.97
CA ALA A 135 15.97 -12.63 -8.43
C ALA A 135 14.76 -13.55 -8.66
N SER A 136 15.04 -14.85 -8.70
CA SER A 136 14.05 -15.92 -8.64
C SER A 136 13.87 -16.38 -7.20
N VAL A 137 12.62 -16.49 -6.74
CA VAL A 137 12.29 -16.93 -5.39
C VAL A 137 11.70 -18.34 -5.45
N THR A 138 12.34 -19.29 -4.77
CA THR A 138 11.85 -20.67 -4.64
C THR A 138 11.61 -21.02 -3.18
N VAL A 139 10.60 -21.84 -2.93
CA VAL A 139 10.26 -22.31 -1.58
C VAL A 139 10.70 -23.77 -1.45
N LYS A 140 11.52 -24.07 -0.44
CA LYS A 140 11.82 -25.46 -0.04
C LYS A 140 11.51 -25.60 1.45
N GLN A 141 10.53 -26.43 1.78
CA GLN A 141 10.03 -26.62 3.15
C GLN A 141 9.63 -25.29 3.82
N ASN A 142 10.33 -24.89 4.87
CA ASN A 142 10.12 -23.64 5.64
C ASN A 142 11.20 -22.60 5.34
N THR A 143 11.85 -22.68 4.18
CA THR A 143 12.96 -21.80 3.80
C THR A 143 12.73 -21.23 2.41
N LEU A 144 12.91 -19.92 2.28
CA LEU A 144 12.96 -19.24 1.00
C LEU A 144 14.39 -19.26 0.46
N PHE A 145 14.53 -19.61 -0.81
CA PHE A 145 15.76 -19.52 -1.56
C PHE A 145 15.59 -18.42 -2.59
N VAL A 146 16.42 -17.39 -2.50
CA VAL A 146 16.45 -16.27 -3.44
C VAL A 146 17.71 -16.44 -4.28
N GLU A 147 17.53 -16.76 -5.54
CA GLU A 147 18.60 -16.91 -6.53
C GLU A 147 18.66 -15.65 -7.38
N VAL A 148 19.74 -14.88 -7.24
CA VAL A 148 19.92 -13.61 -7.95
C VAL A 148 20.54 -13.89 -9.32
N TRP A 149 20.01 -13.26 -10.37
CA TRP A 149 20.49 -13.45 -11.74
C TRP A 149 21.89 -12.85 -11.96
N ASP A 150 22.21 -11.77 -11.25
CA ASP A 150 23.49 -11.08 -11.31
C ASP A 150 24.23 -11.11 -9.95
N PRO A 151 25.43 -11.73 -9.85
CA PRO A 151 26.18 -11.78 -8.61
C PRO A 151 26.67 -10.41 -8.10
N ASP A 152 26.79 -9.39 -8.96
CA ASP A 152 27.23 -8.06 -8.55
C ASP A 152 26.13 -7.32 -7.76
N ALA A 153 24.86 -7.60 -8.08
CA ALA A 153 23.68 -7.08 -7.38
C ALA A 153 23.47 -7.68 -5.97
N MET A 154 24.18 -8.77 -5.63
CA MET A 154 23.96 -9.53 -4.39
C MET A 154 24.07 -8.70 -3.12
N LYS A 155 25.06 -7.80 -3.04
CA LYS A 155 25.27 -6.93 -1.86
C LYS A 155 24.08 -5.99 -1.65
N HIS A 156 23.49 -5.52 -2.74
CA HIS A 156 22.33 -4.63 -2.71
C HIS A 156 21.07 -5.39 -2.30
N VAL A 157 20.88 -6.61 -2.82
CA VAL A 157 19.77 -7.49 -2.45
C VAL A 157 19.83 -7.89 -0.97
N GLU A 158 21.00 -8.30 -0.46
CA GLU A 158 21.21 -8.62 0.96
C GLU A 158 20.89 -7.42 1.84
N SER A 159 21.41 -6.24 1.51
CA SER A 159 21.11 -5.00 2.23
C SER A 159 19.61 -4.67 2.20
N ALA A 160 18.94 -4.84 1.06
CA ALA A 160 17.50 -4.59 0.94
C ALA A 160 16.65 -5.55 1.78
N LEU A 161 17.03 -6.83 1.82
CA LEU A 161 16.37 -7.84 2.66
C LEU A 161 16.54 -7.53 4.16
N HIS A 162 17.73 -7.09 4.59
CA HIS A 162 17.95 -6.64 5.96
C HIS A 162 17.17 -5.35 6.29
N LYS A 163 17.12 -4.39 5.36
CA LYS A 163 16.34 -3.14 5.53
C LYS A 163 14.84 -3.39 5.60
N ALA A 164 14.33 -4.38 4.88
CA ALA A 164 12.92 -4.76 4.93
C ALA A 164 12.51 -5.31 6.32
N ASN A 165 13.47 -5.77 7.14
CA ASN A 165 13.33 -6.18 8.54
C ASN A 165 12.02 -6.91 8.85
N MET A 166 11.69 -7.92 8.03
CA MET A 166 10.47 -8.67 8.25
C MET A 166 10.59 -9.55 9.50
N PRO A 167 9.50 -9.69 10.27
CA PRO A 167 9.54 -10.40 11.53
C PRO A 167 9.91 -11.88 11.33
N GLY A 168 10.97 -12.31 12.01
CA GLY A 168 11.33 -13.74 12.12
C GLY A 168 12.13 -14.31 10.94
N MET A 169 12.68 -13.48 10.05
CA MET A 169 13.60 -13.89 8.99
C MET A 169 14.99 -13.30 9.22
N SER A 170 16.03 -14.11 9.03
CA SER A 170 17.41 -13.63 8.92
C SER A 170 18.00 -14.14 7.60
N PRO A 171 18.25 -13.27 6.60
CA PRO A 171 18.91 -13.66 5.37
C PRO A 171 20.31 -14.22 5.65
N GLN A 172 20.59 -15.42 5.14
CA GLN A 172 21.89 -16.07 5.22
C GLN A 172 22.40 -16.31 3.80
N ARG A 173 23.56 -15.76 3.47
CA ARG A 173 24.22 -16.06 2.21
C ARG A 173 24.80 -17.48 2.26
N VAL A 174 24.43 -18.32 1.30
CA VAL A 174 24.99 -19.68 1.15
C VAL A 174 26.05 -19.68 0.06
N ASP A 175 25.71 -19.13 -1.10
CA ASP A 175 26.57 -19.12 -2.29
C ASP A 175 26.84 -17.68 -2.78
N GLN A 176 27.60 -17.56 -3.86
CA GLN A 176 27.85 -16.27 -4.48
C GLN A 176 26.57 -15.63 -5.05
N SER A 177 25.59 -16.43 -5.49
CA SER A 177 24.33 -15.99 -6.13
C SER A 177 23.06 -16.37 -5.35
N THR A 178 23.17 -17.11 -4.25
CA THR A 178 22.01 -17.68 -3.54
C THR A 178 21.93 -17.23 -2.10
N ILE A 179 20.77 -16.69 -1.70
CA ILE A 179 20.45 -16.28 -0.33
C ILE A 179 19.38 -17.22 0.23
N LYS A 180 19.66 -17.79 1.39
CA LYS A 180 18.76 -18.64 2.16
C LYS A 180 18.10 -17.84 3.28
N ILE A 181 16.79 -17.89 3.36
CA ILE A 181 16.02 -17.24 4.41
C ILE A 181 15.24 -18.34 5.14
N PRO A 182 15.70 -18.80 6.32
CA PRO A 182 14.91 -19.67 7.18
C PRO A 182 13.76 -18.87 7.80
N LEU A 183 12.55 -19.41 7.74
CA LEU A 183 11.39 -18.87 8.44
C LEU A 183 11.07 -19.75 9.65
N SER A 184 11.16 -19.16 10.83
CA SER A 184 10.73 -19.78 12.06
C SER A 184 9.21 -19.93 12.07
N ARG A 185 8.71 -20.99 12.71
CA ARG A 185 7.26 -21.15 12.91
C ARG A 185 6.75 -20.01 13.82
N PRO A 186 5.55 -19.48 13.55
CA PRO A 186 5.02 -18.40 14.37
C PRO A 186 4.75 -18.89 15.80
N THR A 187 5.16 -18.07 16.78
CA THR A 187 4.89 -18.32 18.20
C THR A 187 3.40 -18.15 18.50
N VAL A 188 2.95 -18.61 19.68
CA VAL A 188 1.55 -18.46 20.11
C VAL A 188 1.14 -16.99 20.13
N GLU A 189 1.99 -16.10 20.64
CA GLU A 189 1.75 -14.65 20.64
C GLU A 189 1.57 -14.09 19.23
N GLN A 190 2.43 -14.49 18.29
CA GLN A 190 2.33 -14.07 16.88
C GLN A 190 1.05 -14.59 16.22
N ARG A 191 0.64 -15.83 16.50
CA ARG A 191 -0.64 -16.39 16.02
C ARG A 191 -1.83 -15.56 16.52
N THR A 192 -1.83 -15.19 17.81
CA THR A 192 -2.91 -14.34 18.35
C THR A 192 -2.94 -12.96 17.70
N GLN A 193 -1.77 -12.38 17.40
CA GLN A 193 -1.70 -11.09 16.70
C GLN A 193 -2.21 -11.18 15.27
N ILE A 194 -1.87 -12.24 14.53
CA ILE A 194 -2.41 -12.48 13.18
C ILE A 194 -3.93 -12.60 13.25
N LEU A 195 -4.47 -13.38 14.19
CA LEU A 195 -5.91 -13.56 14.36
C LEU A 195 -6.63 -12.24 14.70
N ARG A 196 -6.03 -11.38 15.52
CA ARG A 196 -6.57 -10.02 15.78
C ARG A 196 -6.61 -9.18 14.51
N ASN A 197 -5.56 -9.20 13.71
CA ASN A 197 -5.50 -8.48 12.45
C ASN A 197 -6.57 -9.00 11.46
N LEU A 198 -6.74 -10.32 11.36
CA LEU A 198 -7.76 -10.93 10.52
C LEU A 198 -9.19 -10.55 10.94
N ASN A 199 -9.48 -10.54 12.24
CA ASN A 199 -10.77 -10.05 12.73
C ASN A 199 -11.01 -8.59 12.31
N ALA A 200 -9.99 -7.72 12.45
CA ALA A 200 -10.11 -6.32 12.03
C ALA A 200 -10.36 -6.18 10.51
N THR A 201 -9.69 -6.98 9.68
CA THR A 201 -9.89 -7.01 8.22
C THR A 201 -11.33 -7.43 7.86
N ILE A 202 -11.85 -8.46 8.53
CA ILE A 202 -13.22 -8.95 8.28
C ILE A 202 -14.25 -7.91 8.72
N GLU A 203 -14.08 -7.28 9.89
CA GLU A 203 -14.98 -6.22 10.35
C GLU A 203 -14.95 -4.99 9.42
N GLY A 204 -13.76 -4.63 8.89
CA GLY A 204 -13.65 -3.60 7.85
C GLY A 204 -14.43 -3.96 6.58
N SER A 205 -14.39 -5.22 6.17
CA SER A 205 -15.10 -5.70 4.97
C SER A 205 -16.60 -5.77 5.19
N LYS A 206 -17.06 -6.18 6.37
CA LYS A 206 -18.48 -6.09 6.77
C LYS A 206 -18.98 -4.65 6.73
N GLN A 207 -18.17 -3.70 7.18
CA GLN A 207 -18.53 -2.28 7.11
C GLN A 207 -18.64 -1.78 5.66
N GLN A 208 -17.78 -2.26 4.75
CA GLN A 208 -17.89 -1.98 3.32
C GLN A 208 -19.17 -2.56 2.73
N VAL A 209 -19.53 -3.82 3.05
CA VAL A 209 -20.79 -4.44 2.61
C VAL A 209 -22.00 -3.65 3.12
N ARG A 210 -21.99 -3.19 4.38
CA ARG A 210 -23.05 -2.35 4.96
C ARG A 210 -23.18 -1.00 4.23
N THR A 211 -22.06 -0.41 3.86
CA THR A 211 -22.02 0.84 3.09
C THR A 211 -22.59 0.62 1.69
N ALA A 212 -22.11 -0.42 0.98
CA ALA A 212 -22.59 -0.78 -0.35
C ALA A 212 -24.09 -1.08 -0.36
N ARG A 213 -24.60 -1.78 0.65
CA ARG A 213 -26.04 -2.01 0.84
C ARG A 213 -26.81 -0.71 1.01
N SER A 214 -26.33 0.19 1.88
CA SER A 214 -26.99 1.47 2.14
C SER A 214 -27.03 2.36 0.91
N ASP A 215 -26.00 2.30 0.07
CA ASP A 215 -25.95 3.02 -1.20
C ASP A 215 -26.84 2.37 -2.26
N GLY A 216 -26.87 1.03 -2.34
CA GLY A 216 -27.80 0.29 -3.20
C GLY A 216 -29.26 0.64 -2.88
N ILE A 217 -29.67 0.62 -1.60
CA ILE A 217 -31.03 0.97 -1.17
C ILE A 217 -31.40 2.41 -1.57
N LYS A 218 -30.47 3.37 -1.50
CA LYS A 218 -30.71 4.76 -1.95
C LYS A 218 -30.91 4.83 -3.46
N LEU A 219 -30.16 4.06 -4.22
CA LEU A 219 -30.22 4.04 -5.68
C LEU A 219 -31.50 3.39 -6.21
N VAL A 220 -32.06 2.42 -5.49
CA VAL A 220 -33.34 1.76 -5.82
C VAL A 220 -34.57 2.64 -5.47
N GLY A 221 -34.39 3.79 -4.83
CA GLY A 221 -35.48 4.70 -4.47
C GLY A 221 -35.89 4.67 -2.99
N GLY A 222 -35.14 3.95 -2.14
CA GLY A 222 -35.30 3.96 -0.68
C GLY A 222 -35.88 2.67 -0.10
N LYS A 223 -36.25 2.73 1.19
CA LYS A 223 -36.80 1.57 1.91
C LYS A 223 -38.25 1.33 1.46
N GLY A 224 -38.49 0.21 0.78
CA GLY A 224 -39.82 -0.20 0.28
C GLY A 224 -40.01 -0.14 -1.23
N ALA A 225 -38.97 0.22 -1.99
CA ALA A 225 -38.97 0.12 -3.44
C ALA A 225 -38.71 -1.32 -3.91
N GLN A 226 -39.21 -1.68 -5.11
CA GLN A 226 -38.95 -2.98 -5.73
C GLN A 226 -37.43 -3.19 -5.92
N GLY A 227 -36.88 -4.27 -5.34
CA GLY A 227 -35.44 -4.57 -5.34
C GLY A 227 -34.68 -4.19 -4.07
N ALA A 228 -35.30 -3.45 -3.13
CA ALA A 228 -34.66 -3.17 -1.83
C ALA A 228 -34.48 -4.46 -0.99
N ASP A 229 -35.41 -5.40 -1.10
CA ASP A 229 -35.35 -6.70 -0.46
C ASP A 229 -34.22 -7.56 -1.04
N ASP A 230 -34.06 -7.58 -2.37
CA ASP A 230 -32.97 -8.30 -3.05
C ASP A 230 -31.58 -7.78 -2.62
N VAL A 231 -31.39 -6.46 -2.51
CA VAL A 231 -30.15 -5.86 -1.99
C VAL A 231 -29.89 -6.31 -0.55
N GLN A 232 -30.95 -6.45 0.26
CA GLN A 232 -30.85 -6.87 1.65
C GLN A 232 -30.52 -8.37 1.76
N GLU A 233 -31.09 -9.21 0.91
CA GLU A 233 -30.76 -10.64 0.83
C GLU A 233 -29.30 -10.86 0.43
N LEU A 234 -28.83 -10.20 -0.64
CA LEU A 234 -27.42 -10.25 -1.05
C LEU A 234 -26.47 -9.82 0.07
N ALA A 235 -26.79 -8.73 0.78
CA ALA A 235 -25.98 -8.27 1.89
C ALA A 235 -25.94 -9.28 3.06
N ASN A 236 -27.05 -9.98 3.31
CA ASN A 236 -27.12 -11.01 4.34
C ASN A 236 -26.31 -12.25 3.95
N GLU A 237 -26.33 -12.67 2.68
CA GLU A 237 -25.51 -13.77 2.16
C GLU A 237 -24.02 -13.48 2.32
N TYR A 238 -23.56 -12.34 1.79
CA TYR A 238 -22.15 -11.94 1.92
C TYR A 238 -21.73 -11.71 3.38
N GLY A 239 -22.66 -11.25 4.22
CA GLY A 239 -22.44 -11.16 5.67
C GLY A 239 -22.15 -12.51 6.32
N LYS A 240 -22.97 -13.53 6.00
CA LYS A 240 -22.78 -14.92 6.47
C LYS A 240 -21.47 -15.51 5.94
N GLU A 241 -21.15 -15.31 4.66
CA GLU A 241 -19.88 -15.78 4.09
C GLU A 241 -18.66 -15.23 4.86
N LEU A 242 -18.68 -13.94 5.22
CA LEU A 242 -17.60 -13.33 5.99
C LEU A 242 -17.49 -13.91 7.42
N ASP A 243 -18.63 -14.22 8.05
CA ASP A 243 -18.66 -14.87 9.37
C ASP A 243 -18.14 -16.31 9.30
N ASP A 244 -18.50 -17.06 8.26
CA ASP A 244 -18.03 -18.42 8.03
C ASP A 244 -16.52 -18.46 7.80
N LEU A 245 -15.98 -17.52 7.01
CA LEU A 245 -14.54 -17.39 6.79
C LEU A 245 -13.80 -17.13 8.11
N LEU A 246 -14.35 -16.29 8.98
CA LEU A 246 -13.78 -16.00 10.29
C LEU A 246 -13.77 -17.26 11.17
N ALA A 247 -14.88 -17.99 11.20
CA ALA A 247 -15.01 -19.22 11.96
C ALA A 247 -14.06 -20.32 11.46
N GLN A 248 -13.90 -20.46 10.14
CA GLN A 248 -12.94 -21.36 9.53
C GLN A 248 -11.50 -20.97 9.91
N ALA A 249 -11.14 -19.70 9.76
CA ALA A 249 -9.81 -19.22 10.14
C ALA A 249 -9.50 -19.54 11.62
N LYS A 250 -10.41 -19.21 12.55
CA LYS A 250 -10.23 -19.53 13.99
C LYS A 250 -9.96 -21.01 14.24
N LYS A 251 -10.75 -21.90 13.64
CA LYS A 251 -10.57 -23.36 13.75
C LYS A 251 -9.20 -23.81 13.23
N GLU A 252 -8.65 -23.12 12.24
CA GLU A 252 -7.33 -23.44 11.70
C GLU A 252 -6.17 -22.94 12.56
N PHE A 253 -6.37 -21.88 13.34
CA PHE A 253 -5.37 -21.36 14.29
C PHE A 253 -5.32 -22.16 15.61
N GLU A 254 -6.43 -22.80 15.99
CA GLU A 254 -6.51 -23.67 17.18
C GLU A 254 -5.94 -25.09 16.94
N LYS A 255 -5.73 -25.48 15.68
CA LYS A 255 -5.04 -26.72 15.30
C LYS A 255 -3.52 -26.61 15.45
#